data_AF-T1BK76-F1
#
_entry.id   AF-T1BK76-F1
#
_cell.length_a   1.000
_cell.length_b   1.000
_cell.length_c   1.000
_cell.angle_alpha   90.00
_cell.angle_beta   90.00
_cell.angle_gamma   90.00
#
_symmetry.space_group_name_H-M   'P 1'
#
loop_
_entity.id
_entity.type
_entity.pdbx_description
1 polymer ?
#
loop_
_entity_poly.entity_id
_entity_poly.type
_entity_poly.pdbx_seq_one_letter_code
_entity_poly.pdbx_strand_id
1 'polypeptide(L)'
;LKMQVNKVLSFNTRVYIRDNTYNRVSYANPALVQSATQPYYLPNQGTTFPFWLFYPNGPTFNPGSPNAYGAYPGETYHTYLNSTQQFGFMPHFTLNLPYNLVRFGGAWSQTTLHSGEYWYGANPMPLVSGYNNAWTETDWRNLGSAFVQDQISLFGGKVHVTPGLKYLYSNTYDLDHIGFFYPITGSISDSEHFTSPTLGINWRPIHHVSLYAAWGESMKFPNIGAYYGNIGETNALGQYVIVPLRVKPEYVTDFEVGARYEAHGFEGSLNGYRENFTNTFI
;
A
#
# COMPACT_ATOMS: atom_id res chain seq x y z
N LEU A 1 -7.65 -18.28 16.54
CA LEU A 1 -8.12 -19.51 17.24
C LEU A 1 -9.52 -19.82 16.71
N LYS A 2 -9.79 -21.02 16.18
CA LYS A 2 -11.13 -21.40 15.69
C LYS A 2 -11.91 -22.01 16.84
N MET A 3 -13.02 -21.39 17.24
CA MET A 3 -13.93 -21.88 18.27
C MET A 3 -15.27 -22.22 17.65
N GLN A 4 -15.81 -23.38 18.00
CA GLN A 4 -17.18 -23.74 17.67
C GLN A 4 -18.07 -23.35 18.86
N VAL A 5 -19.02 -22.44 18.64
CA VAL A 5 -19.93 -21.98 19.70
C VAL A 5 -21.06 -22.99 19.87
N ASN A 6 -21.60 -23.48 18.75
CA ASN A 6 -22.57 -24.57 18.71
C ASN A 6 -22.55 -25.25 17.32
N LYS A 7 -23.53 -26.11 17.01
CA LYS A 7 -23.61 -26.81 15.73
C LYS A 7 -23.79 -25.88 14.52
N VAL A 8 -24.32 -24.67 14.73
CA VAL A 8 -24.61 -23.70 13.67
C VAL A 8 -23.49 -22.67 13.58
N LEU A 9 -23.04 -22.10 14.69
CA LEU A 9 -22.10 -20.98 14.72
C LEU A 9 -20.67 -21.42 15.05
N SER A 10 -19.73 -21.00 14.22
CA SER A 10 -18.29 -21.03 14.51
C SER A 10 -17.66 -19.67 14.27
N PHE A 11 -16.57 -19.39 14.98
CA PHE A 11 -15.87 -18.11 14.94
C PHE A 11 -14.36 -18.32 14.98
N ASN A 12 -13.64 -17.42 14.32
CA ASN A 12 -12.19 -17.31 14.40
C ASN A 12 -11.82 -15.83 14.45
N THR A 13 -10.84 -15.51 15.28
CA THR A 13 -10.19 -14.20 15.26
C THR A 13 -8.69 -14.35 15.11
N ARG A 14 -8.13 -13.42 14.35
CA ARG A 14 -6.69 -13.19 14.25
C ARG A 14 -6.38 -11.75 14.69
N VAL A 15 -5.35 -11.63 15.52
CA VAL A 15 -4.70 -10.35 15.84
C VAL A 15 -3.27 -10.46 15.35
N TYR A 16 -2.70 -9.36 14.86
CA TYR A 16 -1.30 -9.32 14.50
C TYR A 16 -0.69 -7.95 14.80
N ILE A 17 0.60 -7.97 15.08
CA ILE A 17 1.46 -6.79 15.18
C ILE A 17 2.61 -7.03 14.22
N ARG A 18 2.94 -6.02 13.43
CA ARG A 18 4.13 -6.00 12.57
C ARG A 18 4.94 -4.77 12.91
N ASP A 19 6.23 -4.97 13.06
CA ASP A 19 7.22 -3.90 13.17
C ASP A 19 8.28 -4.20 12.11
N ASN A 20 8.63 -3.19 11.33
CA ASN A 20 9.73 -3.28 10.38
C ASN A 20 10.50 -1.97 10.42
N THR A 21 11.75 -2.05 10.85
CA THR A 21 12.65 -0.91 10.94
C THR A 21 13.86 -1.16 10.04
N TYR A 22 14.09 -0.25 9.11
CA TYR A 22 15.23 -0.22 8.21
C TYR A 22 15.94 1.13 8.33
N ASN A 23 17.14 1.09 8.89
CA ASN A 23 18.00 2.25 9.05
C ASN A 23 19.33 1.97 8.33
N ARG A 24 19.74 2.90 7.47
CA ARG A 24 20.99 2.80 6.72
C ARG A 24 21.75 4.10 6.83
N VAL A 25 23.00 4.03 7.27
CA VAL A 25 24.00 5.09 7.09
C VAL A 25 24.95 4.67 5.98
N SER A 26 25.19 5.54 5.02
CA SER A 26 26.11 5.32 3.91
C SER A 26 27.10 6.47 3.78
N TYR A 27 28.34 6.13 3.43
CA TYR A 27 29.34 7.11 2.99
C TYR A 27 29.14 7.41 1.51
N ALA A 28 28.95 8.67 1.18
CA ALA A 28 28.67 9.13 -0.16
C ALA A 28 29.98 9.46 -0.88
N ASN A 29 30.47 8.49 -1.66
CA ASN A 29 31.64 8.64 -2.52
C ASN A 29 31.19 8.69 -4.00
N PRO A 30 31.17 9.88 -4.63
CA PRO A 30 30.76 10.00 -6.03
C PRO A 30 31.70 9.26 -7.00
N ALA A 31 32.92 8.89 -6.59
CA ALA A 31 33.82 8.08 -7.40
C ALA A 31 33.42 6.58 -7.44
N LEU A 32 32.50 6.14 -6.57
CA LEU A 32 32.02 4.74 -6.50
C LEU A 32 30.61 4.56 -7.07
N VAL A 33 30.08 5.60 -7.72
CA VAL A 33 28.75 5.63 -8.38
C VAL A 33 28.61 4.51 -9.40
N GLN A 34 29.68 4.28 -10.16
CA GLN A 34 29.77 3.21 -11.13
C GLN A 34 31.25 2.90 -11.35
N SER A 35 31.66 1.65 -11.20
CA SER A 35 33.02 1.20 -11.49
C SER A 35 32.99 -0.13 -12.23
N ALA A 36 34.13 -0.57 -12.76
CA ALA A 36 34.25 -1.90 -13.35
C ALA A 36 33.86 -3.05 -12.39
N THR A 37 33.96 -2.80 -11.07
CA THR A 37 33.59 -3.75 -10.01
C THR A 37 32.21 -3.49 -9.39
N GLN A 38 31.60 -2.35 -9.70
CA GLN A 38 30.24 -1.97 -9.32
C GLN A 38 29.55 -1.36 -10.55
N PRO A 39 29.11 -2.18 -11.52
CA PRO A 39 28.56 -1.70 -12.79
C PRO A 39 27.15 -1.13 -12.63
N TYR A 40 26.48 -1.42 -11.51
CA TYR A 40 25.13 -0.96 -11.21
C TYR A 40 25.17 0.34 -10.41
N TYR A 41 24.33 1.29 -10.84
CA TYR A 41 24.13 2.56 -10.15
C TYR A 41 23.61 2.33 -8.73
N LEU A 42 24.25 2.94 -7.75
CA LEU A 42 23.84 2.84 -6.35
C LEU A 42 22.78 3.91 -6.03
N PRO A 43 21.60 3.53 -5.51
CA PRO A 43 20.59 4.51 -5.10
C PRO A 43 21.07 5.34 -3.90
N ASN A 44 20.69 6.62 -3.89
CA ASN A 44 20.97 7.61 -2.83
C ASN A 44 22.47 7.82 -2.57
N GLN A 45 23.19 8.07 -3.68
CA GLN A 45 24.62 8.37 -3.71
C GLN A 45 24.89 9.87 -3.56
N GLY A 46 26.09 10.20 -3.08
CA GLY A 46 26.56 11.59 -3.01
C GLY A 46 26.60 12.21 -4.40
N THR A 47 26.22 13.47 -4.50
CA THR A 47 26.17 14.18 -5.76
C THR A 47 27.47 14.97 -5.97
N THR A 48 27.86 15.14 -7.23
CA THR A 48 29.04 15.97 -7.60
C THR A 48 28.68 17.44 -7.83
N PHE A 49 27.42 17.80 -7.61
CA PHE A 49 26.87 19.14 -7.79
C PHE A 49 25.87 19.41 -6.66
N PRO A 50 25.67 20.65 -6.22
CA PRO A 50 24.80 20.94 -5.08
C PRO A 50 23.30 20.82 -5.48
N PHE A 51 22.74 19.62 -5.49
CA PHE A 51 21.38 19.36 -6.01
C PHE A 51 20.30 20.15 -5.26
N TRP A 52 20.54 20.42 -3.97
CA TRP A 52 19.66 21.21 -3.13
C TRP A 52 19.46 22.65 -3.62
N LEU A 53 20.32 23.17 -4.52
CA LEU A 53 20.11 24.49 -5.13
C LEU A 53 18.86 24.55 -6.02
N PHE A 54 18.37 23.39 -6.48
CA PHE A 54 17.12 23.31 -7.25
C PHE A 54 15.88 23.25 -6.34
N TYR A 55 16.08 23.28 -5.03
CA TYR A 55 15.05 23.11 -4.03
C TYR A 55 14.95 24.37 -3.14
N PRO A 56 13.75 24.67 -2.65
CA PRO A 56 13.49 25.94 -1.97
C PRO A 56 14.20 26.06 -0.62
N ASN A 57 14.37 24.95 0.08
CA ASN A 57 15.03 24.89 1.38
C ASN A 57 16.28 24.02 1.30
N GLY A 58 17.36 24.54 0.72
CA GLY A 58 18.65 23.86 0.82
C GLY A 58 19.11 23.68 2.27
N PRO A 59 20.16 22.87 2.50
CA PRO A 59 20.75 22.74 3.82
C PRO A 59 21.18 24.10 4.36
N THR A 60 20.91 24.33 5.64
CA THR A 60 21.27 25.59 6.32
C THR A 60 22.66 25.55 6.94
N PHE A 61 23.35 24.39 6.90
CA PHE A 61 24.79 24.32 7.16
C PHE A 61 25.60 24.76 5.94
N ASN A 62 26.83 25.24 6.17
CA ASN A 62 27.75 25.54 5.07
C ASN A 62 28.28 24.23 4.45
N PRO A 63 27.91 23.89 3.21
CA PRO A 63 28.29 22.61 2.61
C PRO A 63 29.75 22.57 2.15
N GLY A 64 30.52 23.67 2.25
CA GLY A 64 31.95 23.73 1.93
C GLY A 64 32.31 23.42 0.47
N SER A 65 33.61 23.33 0.16
CA SER A 65 34.13 22.93 -1.16
C SER A 65 34.24 21.41 -1.28
N PRO A 66 33.96 20.79 -2.45
CA PRO A 66 34.00 19.34 -2.63
C PRO A 66 35.22 18.66 -1.98
N ASN A 67 34.98 17.53 -1.32
CA ASN A 67 36.01 16.69 -0.74
C ASN A 67 36.88 16.05 -1.85
N ALA A 68 37.94 15.34 -1.46
CA ALA A 68 38.88 14.70 -2.40
C ALA A 68 38.23 13.69 -3.37
N TYR A 69 36.98 13.30 -3.12
CA TYR A 69 36.20 12.37 -3.93
C TYR A 69 35.08 13.05 -4.73
N GLY A 70 35.00 14.38 -4.70
CA GLY A 70 34.03 15.18 -5.45
C GLY A 70 32.67 15.37 -4.77
N ALA A 71 32.44 14.78 -3.58
CA ALA A 71 31.21 15.03 -2.83
C ALA A 71 31.34 16.36 -2.10
N TYR A 72 30.28 17.17 -2.11
CA TYR A 72 30.26 18.36 -1.28
C TYR A 72 30.40 17.96 0.21
N PRO A 73 31.17 18.68 1.03
CA PRO A 73 31.28 18.41 2.46
C PRO A 73 29.93 18.38 3.17
N GLY A 74 28.86 18.90 2.58
CA GLY A 74 27.49 18.71 3.06
C GLY A 74 26.87 17.33 2.89
N GLU A 75 27.45 16.48 2.05
CA GLU A 75 26.85 15.23 1.56
C GLU A 75 27.76 14.01 1.75
N THR A 76 28.83 14.14 2.54
CA THR A 76 29.80 13.04 2.71
C THR A 76 29.15 11.80 3.34
N TYR A 77 28.10 11.99 4.13
CA TYR A 77 27.28 10.95 4.73
C TYR A 77 25.81 11.15 4.42
N HIS A 78 25.13 10.03 4.28
CA HIS A 78 23.71 9.93 4.00
C HIS A 78 23.07 8.95 4.98
N THR A 79 21.91 9.29 5.54
CA THR A 79 21.11 8.39 6.37
C THR A 79 19.70 8.30 5.84
N TYR A 80 19.25 7.07 5.62
CA TYR A 80 17.88 6.75 5.29
C TYR A 80 17.25 5.98 6.45
N LEU A 81 16.09 6.45 6.91
CA LEU A 81 15.29 5.86 7.96
C LEU A 81 13.95 5.45 7.36
N ASN A 82 13.48 4.26 7.70
CA ASN A 82 12.15 3.80 7.36
C ASN A 82 11.68 2.81 8.43
N SER A 83 10.67 3.20 9.20
CA SER A 83 10.10 2.38 10.25
C SER A 83 8.59 2.32 10.09
N THR A 84 8.05 1.11 10.13
CA THR A 84 6.60 0.87 10.03
C THR A 84 6.14 0.03 11.21
N GLN A 85 5.03 0.45 11.81
CA GLN A 85 4.34 -0.31 12.84
C GLN A 85 2.91 -0.51 12.40
N GLN A 86 2.41 -1.74 12.52
CA GLN A 86 1.06 -2.08 12.14
C GLN A 86 0.42 -2.97 13.20
N PHE A 87 -0.76 -2.59 13.65
CA PHE A 87 -1.66 -3.44 14.41
C PHE A 87 -2.84 -3.85 13.54
N GLY A 88 -3.31 -5.09 13.67
CA GLY A 88 -4.48 -5.55 12.95
C GLY A 88 -5.34 -6.56 13.70
N PHE A 89 -6.64 -6.52 13.42
CA PHE A 89 -7.70 -7.33 14.00
C PHE A 89 -8.63 -7.87 12.91
N MET A 90 -8.86 -9.18 12.88
CA MET A 90 -9.62 -9.86 11.82
C MET A 90 -10.59 -10.89 12.41
N PRO A 91 -11.82 -10.49 12.75
CA PRO A 91 -12.87 -11.42 13.17
C PRO A 91 -13.55 -12.07 11.96
N HIS A 92 -13.88 -13.36 12.09
CA HIS A 92 -14.54 -14.15 11.06
C HIS A 92 -15.54 -15.13 11.69
N PHE A 93 -16.77 -15.12 11.20
CA PHE A 93 -17.87 -15.94 11.67
C PHE A 93 -18.41 -16.82 10.54
N THR A 94 -18.96 -17.96 10.90
CA THR A 94 -19.58 -18.88 9.95
C THR A 94 -20.83 -19.51 10.56
N LEU A 95 -21.94 -19.41 9.84
CA LEU A 95 -23.20 -20.07 10.14
C LEU A 95 -23.39 -21.24 9.17
N ASN A 96 -23.44 -22.45 9.72
CA ASN A 96 -23.74 -23.68 9.00
C ASN A 96 -25.25 -23.92 9.07
N LEU A 97 -25.99 -23.43 8.09
CA LEU A 97 -27.43 -23.64 7.97
C LEU A 97 -27.69 -24.84 7.04
N PRO A 98 -28.91 -25.42 7.04
CA PRO A 98 -29.18 -26.65 6.27
C PRO A 98 -28.91 -26.54 4.77
N TYR A 99 -29.16 -25.37 4.17
CA TYR A 99 -29.00 -25.12 2.74
C TYR A 99 -28.04 -23.95 2.43
N ASN A 100 -27.53 -23.28 3.47
CA ASN A 100 -26.75 -22.05 3.34
C ASN A 100 -25.50 -22.13 4.21
N LEU A 101 -24.38 -21.64 3.68
CA LEU A 101 -23.17 -21.41 4.46
C LEU A 101 -22.89 -19.91 4.47
N VAL A 102 -23.32 -19.23 5.53
CA VAL A 102 -23.14 -17.78 5.66
C VAL A 102 -21.82 -17.51 6.35
N ARG A 103 -20.97 -16.69 5.73
CA ARG A 103 -19.71 -16.19 6.29
C ARG A 103 -19.78 -14.68 6.38
N PHE A 104 -19.37 -14.14 7.52
CA PHE A 104 -19.29 -12.70 7.71
C PHE A 104 -18.15 -12.37 8.65
N GLY A 105 -17.69 -11.15 8.59
CA GLY A 105 -16.56 -10.72 9.40
C GLY A 105 -15.98 -9.43 8.89
N GLY A 106 -14.71 -9.21 9.20
CA GLY A 106 -14.02 -8.01 8.76
C GLY A 106 -12.54 -8.08 9.01
N ALA A 107 -11.88 -7.00 8.64
CA ALA A 107 -10.48 -6.76 8.96
C ALA A 107 -10.30 -5.27 9.22
N TRP A 108 -9.60 -4.94 10.28
CA TRP A 108 -9.15 -3.59 10.57
C TRP A 108 -7.65 -3.61 10.81
N SER A 109 -6.94 -2.59 10.33
CA SER A 109 -5.54 -2.36 10.68
C SER A 109 -5.23 -0.87 10.74
N GLN A 110 -4.37 -0.52 11.69
CA GLN A 110 -3.75 0.79 11.78
C GLN A 110 -2.26 0.62 11.53
N THR A 111 -1.72 1.41 10.61
CA THR A 111 -0.30 1.48 10.29
C THR A 111 0.21 2.88 10.58
N THR A 112 1.38 2.98 11.20
CA THR A 112 2.17 4.21 11.25
C THR A 112 3.48 3.98 10.50
N LEU A 113 3.93 4.98 9.76
CA LEU A 113 5.21 5.00 9.06
C LEU A 113 5.98 6.23 9.56
N HIS A 114 7.26 6.07 9.80
CA HIS A 114 8.19 7.18 9.87
C HIS A 114 9.31 6.93 8.88
N SER A 115 9.49 7.86 7.96
CA SER A 115 10.49 7.78 6.90
C SER A 115 11.23 9.11 6.82
N GLY A 116 12.51 9.06 6.47
CA GLY A 116 13.31 10.26 6.40
C GLY A 116 14.66 10.03 5.79
N GLU A 117 15.16 11.08 5.15
CA GLU A 117 16.46 11.09 4.50
C GLU A 117 17.24 12.33 4.91
N TYR A 118 18.50 12.12 5.29
CA TYR A 118 19.37 13.16 5.82
C TYR A 118 20.75 13.09 5.19
N TRP A 119 21.37 14.26 5.01
CA TRP A 119 22.68 14.43 4.41
C TRP A 119 23.56 15.27 5.32
N TYR A 120 24.81 14.87 5.56
CA TYR A 120 25.74 15.67 6.37
C TYR A 120 27.20 15.37 6.05
N GLY A 121 28.09 16.24 6.53
CA GLY A 121 29.54 16.09 6.30
C GLY A 121 30.26 15.11 7.19
N ALA A 122 29.63 14.71 8.29
CA ALA A 122 30.25 13.86 9.28
C ALA A 122 29.26 12.82 9.82
N ASN A 123 29.81 11.73 10.36
CA ASN A 123 29.09 10.75 11.15
C ASN A 123 29.65 10.78 12.59
N PRO A 124 28.82 10.88 13.65
CA PRO A 124 27.36 10.92 13.66
C PRO A 124 26.79 12.20 13.04
N MET A 125 25.68 12.04 12.31
CA MET A 125 24.94 13.13 11.70
C MET A 125 23.81 13.61 12.63
N PRO A 126 23.59 14.94 12.78
CA PRO A 126 22.35 15.45 13.38
C PRO A 126 21.15 15.12 12.48
N LEU A 127 19.99 14.81 13.03
CA LEU A 127 18.78 14.53 12.24
C LEU A 127 17.76 15.63 12.48
N VAL A 128 17.87 16.75 11.75
CA VAL A 128 17.12 17.97 12.04
C VAL A 128 16.39 18.49 10.81
N SER A 129 15.06 18.61 10.92
CA SER A 129 14.19 19.17 9.88
C SER A 129 14.57 20.62 9.55
N GLY A 130 14.63 20.97 8.26
CA GLY A 130 15.03 22.28 7.75
C GLY A 130 16.52 22.58 7.86
N TYR A 131 17.31 21.65 8.40
CA TYR A 131 18.76 21.80 8.49
C TYR A 131 19.49 20.89 7.52
N ASN A 132 19.20 19.60 7.57
CA ASN A 132 19.97 18.61 6.84
C ASN A 132 19.16 17.41 6.34
N ASN A 133 17.84 17.52 6.35
CA ASN A 133 16.93 16.52 5.81
C ASN A 133 16.54 16.84 4.36
N ALA A 134 16.58 15.83 3.49
CA ALA A 134 15.91 15.91 2.20
C ALA A 134 14.38 15.86 2.39
N TRP A 135 13.91 14.95 3.24
CA TRP A 135 12.54 14.90 3.75
C TRP A 135 12.52 14.20 5.11
N THR A 136 11.44 14.40 5.86
CA THR A 136 11.09 13.53 6.98
C THR A 136 9.58 13.57 7.17
N GLU A 137 8.99 12.38 7.14
CA GLU A 137 7.55 12.18 7.07
C GLU A 137 7.08 11.25 8.20
N THR A 138 5.85 11.47 8.65
CA THR A 138 5.17 10.61 9.63
C THR A 138 3.74 10.35 9.18
N ASP A 139 3.51 9.15 8.66
CA ASP A 139 2.25 8.82 8.01
C ASP A 139 1.44 7.90 8.90
N TRP A 140 0.12 8.01 8.78
CA TRP A 140 -0.80 7.04 9.33
C TRP A 140 -1.63 6.41 8.22
N ARG A 141 -2.11 5.20 8.46
CA ARG A 141 -3.14 4.61 7.62
C ARG A 141 -4.03 3.67 8.39
N ASN A 142 -5.32 3.95 8.37
CA ASN A 142 -6.36 3.03 8.83
C ASN A 142 -6.99 2.34 7.62
N LEU A 143 -7.00 1.02 7.63
CA LEU A 143 -7.71 0.20 6.64
C LEU A 143 -8.77 -0.62 7.36
N GLY A 144 -9.99 -0.58 6.84
CA GLY A 144 -11.14 -1.28 7.38
C GLY A 144 -11.88 -2.05 6.29
N SER A 145 -12.43 -3.20 6.65
CA SER A 145 -13.40 -3.90 5.84
C SER A 145 -14.37 -4.69 6.69
N ALA A 146 -15.60 -4.79 6.21
CA ALA A 146 -16.62 -5.70 6.73
C ALA A 146 -17.26 -6.43 5.55
N PHE A 147 -17.57 -7.71 5.70
CA PHE A 147 -18.16 -8.50 4.63
C PHE A 147 -19.22 -9.45 5.14
N VAL A 148 -20.12 -9.81 4.24
CA VAL A 148 -21.05 -10.93 4.36
C VAL A 148 -21.12 -11.65 3.02
N GLN A 149 -21.17 -12.97 3.06
CA GLN A 149 -21.27 -13.85 1.91
C GLN A 149 -22.15 -15.02 2.29
N ASP A 150 -23.08 -15.40 1.42
CA ASP A 150 -23.90 -16.59 1.60
C ASP A 150 -23.60 -17.55 0.47
N GLN A 151 -23.33 -18.82 0.77
CA GLN A 151 -23.28 -19.88 -0.22
C GLN A 151 -24.56 -20.71 -0.12
N ILE A 152 -25.48 -20.47 -1.05
CA ILE A 152 -26.80 -21.07 -1.12
C ILE A 152 -26.71 -22.35 -1.96
N SER A 153 -27.20 -23.46 -1.44
CA SER A 153 -27.27 -24.75 -2.14
C SER A 153 -28.67 -25.02 -2.67
N LEU A 154 -28.78 -25.23 -3.98
CA LEU A 154 -30.02 -25.47 -4.69
C LEU A 154 -29.98 -26.85 -5.39
N PHE A 155 -31.18 -27.38 -5.70
CA PHE A 155 -31.34 -28.63 -6.46
C PHE A 155 -30.56 -29.82 -5.89
N GLY A 156 -30.59 -29.98 -4.56
CA GLY A 156 -29.87 -31.05 -3.87
C GLY A 156 -28.34 -30.95 -3.97
N GLY A 157 -27.79 -29.73 -4.06
CA GLY A 157 -26.35 -29.50 -4.13
C GLY A 157 -25.77 -29.43 -5.54
N LYS A 158 -26.61 -29.49 -6.57
CA LYS A 158 -26.14 -29.38 -7.96
C LYS A 158 -25.80 -27.95 -8.36
N VAL A 159 -26.42 -26.96 -7.73
CA VAL A 159 -26.16 -25.54 -8.00
C VAL A 159 -25.82 -24.86 -6.68
N HIS A 160 -24.74 -24.09 -6.68
CA HIS A 160 -24.36 -23.19 -5.61
C HIS A 160 -24.36 -21.76 -6.11
N VAL A 161 -25.12 -20.89 -5.46
CA VAL A 161 -25.14 -19.45 -5.75
C VAL A 161 -24.53 -18.74 -4.55
N THR A 162 -23.62 -17.82 -4.82
CA THR A 162 -22.76 -17.21 -3.81
C THR A 162 -22.78 -15.69 -3.92
N PRO A 163 -23.86 -15.00 -3.47
CA PRO A 163 -23.83 -13.56 -3.33
C PRO A 163 -22.90 -13.15 -2.18
N GLY A 164 -22.22 -12.03 -2.36
CA GLY A 164 -21.39 -11.43 -1.33
C GLY A 164 -21.38 -9.91 -1.43
N LEU A 165 -21.18 -9.26 -0.28
CA LEU A 165 -21.03 -7.83 -0.16
C LEU A 165 -19.87 -7.53 0.79
N LYS A 166 -18.99 -6.62 0.38
CA LYS A 166 -17.87 -6.17 1.21
C LYS A 166 -17.80 -4.65 1.25
N TYR A 167 -17.90 -4.06 2.42
CA TYR A 167 -17.57 -2.65 2.63
C TYR A 167 -16.06 -2.52 2.85
N LEU A 168 -15.44 -1.55 2.18
CA LEU A 168 -14.03 -1.21 2.25
C LEU A 168 -13.92 0.24 2.70
N TYR A 169 -12.98 0.53 3.60
CA TYR A 169 -12.68 1.87 4.10
C TYR A 169 -11.18 2.09 4.23
N SER A 170 -10.72 3.29 3.88
CA SER A 170 -9.36 3.76 4.12
C SER A 170 -9.40 5.17 4.66
N ASN A 171 -8.55 5.48 5.63
CA ASN A 171 -8.19 6.84 6.00
C ASN A 171 -6.66 6.90 6.01
N THR A 172 -6.12 7.79 5.19
CA THR A 172 -4.69 8.01 5.02
C THR A 172 -4.38 9.44 5.44
N TYR A 173 -3.30 9.61 6.19
CA TYR A 173 -2.79 10.89 6.66
C TYR A 173 -1.30 10.88 6.41
N ASP A 174 -0.84 11.99 5.91
CA ASP A 174 0.54 12.26 5.53
C ASP A 174 0.95 13.56 6.22
N LEU A 175 2.14 13.57 6.83
CA LEU A 175 2.71 14.73 7.49
C LEU A 175 4.18 14.82 7.10
N ASP A 176 4.48 15.81 6.28
CA ASP A 176 5.83 16.18 5.91
C ASP A 176 6.32 17.35 6.74
N HIS A 177 7.52 17.21 7.28
CA HIS A 177 8.24 18.31 7.87
C HIS A 177 9.06 19.05 6.82
N ILE A 178 9.39 20.30 7.14
CA ILE A 178 10.27 21.12 6.32
C ILE A 178 11.59 20.39 6.01
N GLY A 179 11.99 20.39 4.74
CA GLY A 179 13.18 19.73 4.21
C GLY A 179 13.50 20.22 2.80
N PHE A 180 14.47 19.60 2.13
CA PHE A 180 14.84 20.01 0.76
C PHE A 180 13.63 19.87 -0.18
N PHE A 181 12.94 18.74 -0.16
CA PHE A 181 11.81 18.49 -1.05
C PHE A 181 10.52 19.20 -0.61
N TYR A 182 10.42 19.59 0.66
CA TYR A 182 9.21 20.18 1.25
C TYR A 182 9.49 21.59 1.82
N PRO A 183 9.08 22.67 1.10
CA PRO A 183 9.35 24.04 1.50
C PRO A 183 8.71 24.46 2.83
N ILE A 184 7.64 23.78 3.22
CA ILE A 184 6.85 24.05 4.41
C ILE A 184 6.54 22.74 5.12
N THR A 185 6.28 22.81 6.42
CA THR A 185 5.64 21.68 7.13
C THR A 185 4.16 21.69 6.80
N GLY A 186 3.60 20.52 6.49
CA GLY A 186 2.20 20.41 6.13
C GLY A 186 1.68 19.00 6.32
N SER A 187 0.36 18.89 6.41
CA SER A 187 -0.29 17.59 6.45
C SER A 187 -1.48 17.55 5.50
N ILE A 188 -1.72 16.38 4.93
CA ILE A 188 -2.87 16.11 4.09
C ILE A 188 -3.48 14.75 4.46
N SER A 189 -4.80 14.66 4.37
CA SER A 189 -5.51 13.41 4.64
C SER A 189 -6.72 13.28 3.75
N ASP A 190 -7.10 12.04 3.45
CA ASP A 190 -8.36 11.74 2.81
C ASP A 190 -8.91 10.41 3.32
N SER A 191 -10.22 10.26 3.20
CA SER A 191 -10.93 9.03 3.52
C SER A 191 -11.73 8.56 2.31
N GLU A 192 -11.55 7.30 1.96
CA GLU A 192 -12.20 6.69 0.81
C GLU A 192 -12.95 5.43 1.26
N HIS A 193 -14.04 5.12 0.58
CA HIS A 193 -14.84 3.93 0.86
C HIS A 193 -15.52 3.38 -0.37
N PHE A 194 -15.85 2.09 -0.34
CA PHE A 194 -16.58 1.43 -1.43
C PHE A 194 -17.31 0.21 -0.92
N THR A 195 -18.44 -0.08 -1.56
CA THR A 195 -19.19 -1.31 -1.33
C THR A 195 -18.99 -2.20 -2.55
N SER A 196 -18.27 -3.30 -2.34
CA SER A 196 -17.90 -4.29 -3.35
C SER A 196 -18.94 -5.43 -3.37
N PRO A 197 -19.87 -5.43 -4.35
CA PRO A 197 -20.74 -6.57 -4.60
C PRO A 197 -19.99 -7.68 -5.34
N THR A 198 -20.38 -8.93 -5.05
CA THR A 198 -19.89 -10.12 -5.75
C THR A 198 -21.03 -11.12 -5.93
N LEU A 199 -20.97 -11.88 -7.02
CA LEU A 199 -21.87 -12.99 -7.29
C LEU A 199 -21.10 -14.12 -7.96
N GLY A 200 -21.07 -15.28 -7.32
CA GLY A 200 -20.57 -16.52 -7.91
C GLY A 200 -21.68 -17.53 -8.15
N ILE A 201 -21.60 -18.27 -9.25
CA ILE A 201 -22.47 -19.42 -9.53
C ILE A 201 -21.57 -20.60 -9.87
N ASN A 202 -21.84 -21.74 -9.24
CA ASN A 202 -21.23 -23.02 -9.58
C ASN A 202 -22.35 -24.04 -9.85
N TRP A 203 -22.26 -24.74 -10.97
CA TRP A 203 -23.23 -25.73 -11.39
C TRP A 203 -22.53 -27.02 -11.79
N ARG A 204 -22.96 -28.13 -11.19
CA ARG A 204 -22.51 -29.48 -11.51
C ARG A 204 -23.62 -30.22 -12.28
N PRO A 205 -23.72 -30.03 -13.62
CA PRO A 205 -24.76 -30.67 -14.43
C PRO A 205 -24.65 -32.21 -14.39
N ILE A 206 -23.43 -32.73 -14.38
CA ILE A 206 -23.10 -34.15 -14.29
C ILE A 206 -21.94 -34.35 -13.31
N HIS A 207 -21.74 -35.58 -12.82
CA HIS A 207 -20.76 -35.85 -11.77
C HIS A 207 -19.34 -35.38 -12.12
N HIS A 208 -18.92 -35.43 -13.38
CA HIS A 208 -17.54 -35.12 -13.76
C HIS A 208 -17.31 -33.71 -14.27
N VAL A 209 -18.36 -32.89 -14.40
CA VAL A 209 -18.25 -31.52 -14.97
C VAL A 209 -18.78 -30.51 -13.98
N SER A 210 -18.02 -29.46 -13.72
CA SER A 210 -18.46 -28.27 -12.99
C SER A 210 -18.29 -27.05 -13.88
N LEU A 211 -19.35 -26.27 -14.02
CA LEU A 211 -19.35 -24.98 -14.70
C LEU A 211 -19.40 -23.88 -13.64
N TYR A 212 -18.70 -22.78 -13.86
CA TYR A 212 -18.75 -21.64 -12.96
C TYR A 212 -18.79 -20.32 -13.73
N ALA A 213 -19.42 -19.34 -13.09
CA ALA A 213 -19.40 -17.96 -13.51
C ALA A 213 -19.26 -17.08 -12.27
N ALA A 214 -18.51 -15.99 -12.37
CA ALA A 214 -18.35 -15.03 -11.31
C ALA A 214 -18.40 -13.61 -11.88
N TRP A 215 -18.96 -12.71 -11.10
CA TRP A 215 -18.95 -11.29 -11.33
C TRP A 215 -18.65 -10.58 -10.01
N GLY A 216 -17.92 -9.48 -10.06
CA GLY A 216 -17.72 -8.63 -8.91
C GLY A 216 -17.12 -7.29 -9.26
N GLU A 217 -17.22 -6.38 -8.31
CA GLU A 217 -16.56 -5.09 -8.37
C GLU A 217 -15.61 -4.93 -7.19
N SER A 218 -14.46 -4.33 -7.41
CA SER A 218 -13.48 -4.05 -6.38
C SER A 218 -12.82 -2.70 -6.64
N MET A 219 -11.97 -2.28 -5.71
CA MET A 219 -11.15 -1.09 -5.90
C MET A 219 -9.79 -1.23 -5.22
N LYS A 220 -8.88 -0.37 -5.63
CA LYS A 220 -7.59 -0.12 -5.00
C LYS A 220 -7.54 1.32 -4.50
N PHE A 221 -7.40 1.48 -3.19
CA PHE A 221 -7.18 2.79 -2.60
C PHE A 221 -5.86 3.40 -3.08
N PRO A 222 -5.76 4.73 -3.18
CA PRO A 222 -4.49 5.40 -3.44
C PRO A 222 -3.38 4.97 -2.47
N ASN A 223 -2.16 4.87 -2.99
CA ASN A 223 -0.97 4.66 -2.15
C ASN A 223 -0.59 5.95 -1.43
N ILE A 224 0.17 5.83 -0.34
CA ILE A 224 0.62 6.99 0.44
C ILE A 224 1.41 7.99 -0.43
N GLY A 225 2.22 7.49 -1.37
CA GLY A 225 2.97 8.34 -2.29
C GLY A 225 2.13 9.24 -3.22
N ALA A 226 0.81 9.03 -3.29
CA ALA A 226 -0.09 9.94 -3.98
C ALA A 226 -0.39 11.23 -3.21
N TYR A 227 0.01 11.32 -1.93
CA TYR A 227 -0.26 12.43 -1.01
C TYR A 227 0.90 13.44 -0.97
N TYR A 228 2.13 12.95 -1.16
CA TYR A 228 3.37 13.72 -1.13
C TYR A 228 3.37 14.95 -2.04
N GLY A 229 2.82 14.83 -3.25
CA GLY A 229 2.79 15.93 -4.24
C GLY A 229 1.87 17.10 -3.87
N ASN A 230 1.14 17.03 -2.76
CA ASN A 230 0.16 18.03 -2.37
C ASN A 230 0.67 19.04 -1.34
N ILE A 231 1.87 18.83 -0.78
CA ILE A 231 2.48 19.70 0.23
C ILE A 231 3.60 20.51 -0.42
N GLY A 232 3.55 21.84 -0.26
CA GLY A 232 4.60 22.72 -0.77
C GLY A 232 4.43 23.12 -2.24
N GLU A 233 3.23 22.99 -2.78
CA GLU A 233 2.85 23.51 -4.10
C GLU A 233 2.78 25.04 -4.08
N THR A 234 3.02 25.68 -5.23
CA THR A 234 3.07 27.15 -5.31
C THR A 234 1.73 27.70 -5.81
N ASN A 235 1.10 28.60 -5.04
CA ASN A 235 -0.14 29.27 -5.45
C ASN A 235 0.11 30.38 -6.50
N ALA A 236 -0.95 31.00 -7.01
CA ALA A 236 -0.85 32.09 -8.00
C ALA A 236 -0.06 33.33 -7.52
N LEU A 237 0.16 33.47 -6.21
CA LEU A 237 0.93 34.55 -5.59
C LEU A 237 2.38 34.13 -5.28
N GLY A 238 2.82 32.95 -5.71
CA GLY A 238 4.18 32.46 -5.44
C GLY A 238 4.40 31.92 -4.03
N GLN A 239 3.33 31.69 -3.25
CA GLN A 239 3.42 31.19 -1.87
C GLN A 239 3.28 29.67 -1.84
N TYR A 240 4.08 29.01 -1.01
CA TYR A 240 3.93 27.58 -0.73
C TYR A 240 2.66 27.32 0.06
N VAL A 241 1.85 26.37 -0.43
CA VAL A 241 0.56 25.99 0.12
C VAL A 241 0.40 24.47 0.11
N ILE A 242 -0.59 23.99 0.86
CA ILE A 242 -1.07 22.62 0.77
C ILE A 242 -2.29 22.64 -0.16
N VAL A 243 -2.25 21.86 -1.24
CA VAL A 243 -3.35 21.78 -2.22
C VAL A 243 -4.21 20.54 -1.99
N PRO A 244 -5.53 20.58 -2.26
CA PRO A 244 -6.41 19.44 -2.05
C PRO A 244 -5.99 18.20 -2.86
N LEU A 245 -6.20 17.00 -2.28
CA LEU A 245 -5.90 15.73 -2.93
C LEU A 245 -6.74 15.58 -4.21
N ARG A 246 -6.08 15.22 -5.31
CA ARG A 246 -6.73 15.02 -6.63
C ARG A 246 -6.92 13.56 -6.98
N VAL A 247 -6.15 12.69 -6.33
CA VAL A 247 -6.11 11.27 -6.64
C VAL A 247 -7.36 10.56 -6.09
N LYS A 248 -7.90 9.64 -6.88
CA LYS A 248 -9.09 8.84 -6.56
C LYS A 248 -8.81 7.34 -6.63
N PRO A 249 -9.60 6.48 -5.96
CA PRO A 249 -9.42 5.03 -6.03
C PRO A 249 -9.55 4.49 -7.45
N GLU A 250 -8.76 3.49 -7.78
CA GLU A 250 -8.89 2.72 -9.02
C GLU A 250 -9.98 1.67 -8.82
N TYR A 251 -10.94 1.57 -9.74
CA TYR A 251 -12.02 0.59 -9.66
C TYR A 251 -11.87 -0.46 -10.75
N VAL A 252 -12.29 -1.68 -10.44
CA VAL A 252 -12.28 -2.79 -11.37
C VAL A 252 -13.60 -3.54 -11.30
N THR A 253 -14.15 -3.88 -12.47
CA THR A 253 -15.26 -4.82 -12.62
C THR A 253 -14.77 -6.07 -13.33
N ASP A 254 -14.92 -7.21 -12.66
CA ASP A 254 -14.41 -8.50 -13.11
C ASP A 254 -15.55 -9.43 -13.51
N PHE A 255 -15.34 -10.14 -14.61
CA PHE A 255 -16.19 -11.22 -15.09
C PHE A 255 -15.31 -12.44 -15.35
N GLU A 256 -15.70 -13.59 -14.81
CA GLU A 256 -15.02 -14.85 -15.06
C GLU A 256 -16.04 -15.94 -15.37
N VAL A 257 -15.72 -16.81 -16.33
CA VAL A 257 -16.48 -18.02 -16.62
C VAL A 257 -15.53 -19.16 -16.88
N GLY A 258 -15.94 -20.38 -16.54
CA GLY A 258 -15.13 -21.54 -16.84
C GLY A 258 -15.80 -22.88 -16.59
N ALA A 259 -15.06 -23.92 -16.95
CA ALA A 259 -15.45 -25.31 -16.78
C ALA A 259 -14.28 -26.10 -16.19
N ARG A 260 -14.61 -27.09 -15.36
CA ARG A 260 -13.67 -28.08 -14.82
C ARG A 260 -14.22 -29.46 -15.10
N TYR A 261 -13.34 -30.37 -15.52
CA TYR A 261 -13.63 -31.78 -15.72
C TYR A 261 -12.66 -32.63 -14.91
N GLU A 262 -13.19 -33.62 -14.20
CA GLU A 262 -12.39 -34.59 -13.45
C GLU A 262 -13.03 -35.98 -13.55
N ALA A 263 -12.39 -36.91 -14.27
CA ALA A 263 -12.79 -38.31 -14.33
C ALA A 263 -11.66 -39.22 -14.76
N HIS A 264 -11.65 -40.46 -14.25
CA HIS A 264 -10.79 -41.54 -14.72
C HIS A 264 -9.29 -41.19 -14.79
N GLY A 265 -8.80 -40.40 -13.83
CA GLY A 265 -7.40 -39.96 -13.78
C GLY A 265 -7.06 -38.81 -14.72
N PHE A 266 -8.05 -38.22 -15.40
CA PHE A 266 -7.89 -37.00 -16.19
C PHE A 266 -8.57 -35.83 -15.51
N GLU A 267 -7.83 -34.72 -15.38
CA GLU A 267 -8.31 -33.44 -14.91
C GLU A 267 -8.02 -32.38 -15.98
N GLY A 268 -8.99 -31.51 -16.23
CA GLY A 268 -8.83 -30.39 -17.15
C GLY A 268 -9.71 -29.21 -16.76
N SER A 269 -9.24 -28.00 -17.03
CA SER A 269 -10.00 -26.78 -16.82
C SER A 269 -9.83 -25.81 -17.97
N LEU A 270 -10.91 -25.10 -18.29
CA LEU A 270 -10.91 -23.96 -19.20
C LEU A 270 -11.53 -22.77 -18.49
N ASN A 271 -10.90 -21.60 -18.60
CA ASN A 271 -11.41 -20.36 -18.03
C ASN A 271 -11.24 -19.20 -19.02
N GLY A 272 -12.15 -18.23 -18.93
CA GLY A 272 -12.07 -16.96 -19.62
C GLY A 272 -12.46 -15.86 -18.65
N TYR A 273 -11.77 -14.73 -18.73
CA TYR A 273 -11.99 -13.60 -17.83
C TYR A 273 -11.94 -12.28 -18.61
N ARG A 274 -12.56 -11.26 -18.03
CA ARG A 274 -12.50 -9.87 -18.48
C ARG A 274 -12.52 -8.95 -17.27
N GLU A 275 -11.56 -8.04 -17.24
CA GLU A 275 -11.44 -7.01 -16.22
C GLU A 275 -11.62 -5.64 -16.90
N ASN A 276 -12.50 -4.81 -16.36
CA ASN A 276 -12.69 -3.44 -16.85
C ASN A 276 -12.23 -2.47 -15.76
N PHE A 277 -11.10 -1.82 -15.99
CA PHE A 277 -10.55 -0.83 -15.06
C PHE A 277 -11.07 0.58 -15.36
N THR A 278 -11.31 1.35 -14.31
CA THR A 278 -11.57 2.80 -14.40
C THR A 278 -10.75 3.54 -13.37
N ASN A 279 -10.35 4.77 -13.71
CA ASN A 279 -9.53 5.63 -12.85
C ASN A 279 -8.20 4.96 -12.43
N THR A 280 -7.52 4.31 -13.38
CA THR A 280 -6.19 3.72 -13.17
C THR A 280 -5.17 4.83 -12.92
N PHE A 281 -4.32 4.66 -11.91
CA PHE A 281 -3.18 5.55 -11.69
C PHE A 281 -2.21 5.41 -12.88
N ILE A 282 -1.83 6.53 -13.51
CA ILE A 282 -0.78 6.58 -14.54
C ILE A 282 0.54 6.96 -13.88
#